data_AF-A0A937AXV9-F1
#
_entry.id   AF-A0A937AXV9-F1
#
_cell.length_a   1.000
_cell.length_b   1.000
_cell.length_c   1.000
_cell.angle_alpha   90.00
_cell.angle_beta   90.00
_cell.angle_gamma   90.00
#
_symmetry.space_group_name_H-M   'P 1'
#
loop_
_entity.id
_entity.type
_entity.pdbx_description
1 polymer ?
#
loop_
_entity_poly.entity_id
_entity_poly.type
_entity_poly.pdbx_seq_one_letter_code
_entity_poly.pdbx_strand_id
1 'polypeptide(L)' 'MSDVKADVKNQVRALLDRLPDDCTYADVQRGIAVLMWPKREDGSLEPPQRVDPEEVKRRLRAWMKSEGEK' A
#
# COMPACT_ATOMS: atom_id res chain seq x y z
N MET A 1 -23.17 8.08 1.45
CA MET A 1 -21.85 7.41 1.63
C MET A 1 -21.19 7.24 0.26
N SER A 2 -20.89 8.34 -0.43
CA SER A 2 -20.48 8.34 -1.86
C SER A 2 -19.11 8.98 -2.11
N ASP A 3 -18.56 9.73 -1.16
CA ASP A 3 -17.39 10.59 -1.38
C ASP A 3 -16.02 9.93 -1.16
N VAL A 4 -15.93 8.82 -0.42
CA VAL A 4 -14.65 8.16 -0.10
C VAL A 4 -13.97 7.57 -1.35
N LYS A 5 -14.73 7.19 -2.38
CA LYS A 5 -14.18 6.60 -3.62
C LYS A 5 -13.49 7.63 -4.52
N ALA A 6 -13.95 8.87 -4.53
CA ALA A 6 -13.37 9.93 -5.36
C ALA A 6 -12.01 10.40 -4.83
N ASP A 7 -11.80 10.31 -3.51
CA ASP A 7 -10.58 10.75 -2.84
C ASP A 7 -9.36 9.88 -3.18
N VAL A 8 -9.48 8.55 -3.09
CA VAL A 8 -8.35 7.63 -3.33
C VAL A 8 -7.78 7.78 -4.73
N LYS A 9 -8.63 7.92 -5.76
CA LYS A 9 -8.16 8.09 -7.14
C LYS A 9 -7.41 9.42 -7.32
N ASN A 10 -7.84 10.47 -6.63
CA ASN A 10 -7.17 11.77 -6.67
C ASN A 10 -5.84 11.74 -5.92
N GLN A 11 -5.75 11.03 -4.80
CA GLN A 11 -4.49 10.81 -4.09
C GLN A 11 -3.46 10.07 -4.95
N VAL A 12 -3.90 9.07 -5.71
CA VAL A 12 -3.02 8.34 -6.65
C VAL A 12 -2.58 9.25 -7.80
N ARG A 13 -3.47 10.06 -8.39
CA ARG A 13 -3.07 11.04 -9.42
C ARG A 13 -2.03 12.03 -8.88
N ALA A 14 -2.29 12.59 -7.70
CA ALA A 14 -1.35 13.51 -7.06
C ALA A 14 -0.01 12.86 -6.70
N LEU A 15 0.05 11.54 -6.50
CA LEU A 15 1.32 10.81 -6.38
C LEU A 15 2.04 10.80 -7.73
N LEU A 16 1.35 10.40 -8.79
CA LEU A 16 1.93 10.32 -10.14
C LEU A 16 2.45 11.68 -10.62
N ASP A 17 1.72 12.75 -10.36
CA ASP A 17 2.12 14.13 -10.70
C ASP A 17 3.40 14.59 -9.98
N ARG A 18 3.79 13.92 -8.88
CA ARG A 18 5.01 14.22 -8.11
C ARG A 18 6.19 13.33 -8.47
N LEU A 19 5.97 12.25 -9.21
CA LEU A 19 7.06 11.37 -9.62
C LEU A 19 7.85 12.00 -10.76
N PRO A 20 9.16 11.71 -10.86
CA PRO A 20 9.97 12.12 -12.00
C PRO A 20 9.43 11.56 -13.32
N ASP A 21 9.66 12.26 -14.43
CA ASP A 21 9.25 11.80 -15.76
C ASP A 21 9.96 10.49 -16.18
N ASP A 22 11.14 10.21 -15.61
CA ASP A 22 11.90 8.97 -15.81
C ASP A 22 11.59 7.88 -14.77
N CYS A 23 10.51 8.04 -13.99
CA CYS A 23 10.16 7.07 -12.95
C CYS A 23 9.90 5.67 -13.51
N THR A 24 10.36 4.67 -12.78
CA THR A 24 10.15 3.27 -13.13
C THR A 24 8.87 2.74 -12.50
N TYR A 25 8.38 1.59 -12.97
CA TYR A 25 7.29 0.88 -12.31
C TYR A 25 7.57 0.58 -10.83
N ALA A 26 8.83 0.33 -10.47
CA ALA A 26 9.22 0.10 -9.08
C ALA A 26 9.03 1.36 -8.22
N ASP A 27 9.28 2.55 -8.78
CA ASP A 27 9.09 3.83 -8.07
C ASP A 27 7.61 4.11 -7.82
N VAL A 28 6.75 3.84 -8.81
CA VAL A 28 5.29 3.95 -8.66
C VAL A 28 4.79 2.99 -7.58
N GLN A 29 5.21 1.72 -7.64
CA GLN A 29 4.86 0.72 -6.63
C GLN A 29 5.31 1.13 -5.23
N ARG A 30 6.54 1.66 -5.12
CA ARG A 30 7.08 2.17 -3.85
C ARG A 30 6.27 3.35 -3.32
N GLY A 31 5.90 4.30 -4.18
CA GLY A 31 5.07 5.44 -3.81
C GLY A 31 3.70 5.00 -3.25
N ILE A 32 3.06 4.03 -3.91
CA ILE A 32 1.79 3.45 -3.45
C ILE A 32 1.98 2.73 -2.10
N ALA A 33 3.04 1.93 -1.95
CA ALA A 33 3.33 1.22 -0.70
C ALA A 33 3.49 2.19 0.48
N VAL A 34 4.15 3.34 0.26
CA VAL A 34 4.29 4.39 1.27
C VAL A 34 2.95 5.06 1.60
N LEU A 35 2.08 5.31 0.61
CA LEU A 35 0.75 5.86 0.86
C LEU A 35 -0.13 4.93 1.71
N MET A 36 -0.04 3.62 1.48
CA MET A 36 -0.78 2.61 2.22
C MET A 36 -0.16 2.24 3.56
N TRP A 37 1.05 2.72 3.84
CA TRP A 37 1.77 2.37 5.07
C TRP A 37 1.05 2.97 6.28
N PRO A 38 0.89 2.22 7.40
CA PRO A 38 0.26 2.74 8.60
C PRO A 38 0.96 4.01 9.10
N LYS A 39 0.19 5.03 9.47
CA LYS A 39 0.70 6.31 9.95
C LYS A 39 0.34 6.50 11.40
N ARG A 40 1.27 7.06 12.18
CA ARG A 40 1.03 7.53 13.54
C ARG A 40 0.13 8.77 13.52
N GLU A 41 -0.36 9.17 14.69
CA GLU A 41 -1.21 10.36 14.85
C GLU A 41 -0.51 11.66 14.40
N ASP A 42 0.82 11.70 14.47
CA ASP A 42 1.65 12.82 13.99
C ASP A 42 1.92 12.80 12.48
N GLY A 43 1.38 11.82 11.75
CA GLY A 43 1.54 11.65 10.30
C GLY A 43 2.85 10.97 9.87
N SER A 44 3.74 10.63 10.81
CA SER A 44 4.93 9.83 10.52
C SER A 44 4.57 8.36 10.23
N LEU A 45 5.41 7.68 9.44
CA LEU A 45 5.21 6.27 9.15
C LEU A 45 5.44 5.43 10.41
N GLU A 46 4.56 4.48 10.68
CA GLU A 46 4.80 3.49 11.73
C GLU A 46 6.06 2.69 11.41
N PRO A 47 6.92 2.39 12.40
CA PRO A 47 8.09 1.57 12.18
C PRO A 47 7.65 0.18 11.70
N PRO A 48 8.39 -0.45 10.76
CA PRO A 48 8.08 -1.80 10.31
C PRO A 48 8.05 -2.73 11.52
N GLN A 49 6.89 -3.30 11.80
CA GLN A 49 6.76 -4.33 12.81
C GLN A 49 7.39 -5.60 12.25
N ARG A 50 8.37 -6.15 12.97
CA ARG A 50 8.89 -7.47 12.66
C ARG A 50 7.81 -8.49 12.99
N VAL A 51 7.17 -9.01 11.97
CA VAL A 51 6.24 -10.13 12.09
C VAL A 51 7.06 -11.42 12.14
N ASP A 52 6.63 -12.35 12.99
CA ASP A 52 7.23 -13.68 13.04
C ASP A 52 7.15 -14.37 11.66
N PRO A 53 8.24 -14.99 11.17
CA PRO A 53 8.25 -15.62 9.85
C PRO A 53 7.15 -16.68 9.64
N GLU A 54 6.76 -17.43 10.68
CA GLU A 54 5.69 -18.41 10.56
C GLU A 54 4.31 -17.76 10.44
N GLU A 55 4.11 -16.63 11.12
CA GLU A 55 2.89 -15.83 10.96
C GLU A 55 2.79 -15.23 9.56
N VAL A 56 3.91 -14.79 8.97
CA VAL A 56 3.95 -14.34 7.57
C VAL A 56 3.54 -15.47 6.62
N LYS A 57 4.13 -16.67 6.78
CA LYS A 57 3.79 -17.84 5.96
C LYS A 57 2.31 -18.22 6.10
N ARG A 58 1.76 -18.17 7.32
CA ARG A 58 0.33 -18.47 7.57
C ARG A 58 -0.58 -17.49 6.83
N ARG A 59 -0.30 -16.19 6.91
CA ARG A 59 -1.07 -15.13 6.21
C ARG A 59 -0.99 -15.30 4.69
N LEU A 60 0.20 -15.55 4.15
CA LEU A 60 0.39 -15.79 2.73
C LEU A 60 -0.40 -17.00 2.22
N ARG A 61 -0.37 -18.13 2.95
CA ARG A 61 -1.16 -19.31 2.59
C ARG A 61 -2.66 -19.03 2.60
N ALA A 62 -3.14 -18.30 3.61
CA ALA A 62 -4.55 -17.93 3.71
C ALA A 62 -4.98 -17.04 2.54
N TRP A 63 -4.15 -16.06 2.18
CA TRP A 63 -4.41 -15.16 1.05
C TRP A 63 -4.42 -15.90 -0.29
N MET A 64 -3.40 -16.73 -0.56
CA MET A 64 -3.35 -17.54 -1.79
C MET A 64 -4.56 -18.46 -1.93
N LYS A 65 -5.06 -19.02 -0.82
CA LYS A 65 -6.29 -19.81 -0.83
C LYS A 65 -7.52 -18.96 -1.19
N SER A 66 -7.64 -17.76 -0.62
CA SER A 66 -8.76 -16.85 -0.90
C SER A 66 -8.79 -16.29 -2.33
N GLU A 67 -7.64 -16.22 -3.00
CA GLU A 67 -7.54 -15.78 -4.39
C GLU A 67 -7.80 -16.91 -5.39
N GLY A 68 -7.61 -18.17 -4.99
CA GLY A 68 -7.96 -19.34 -5.81
C GLY A 68 -9.43 -19.80 -5.69
N GLU A 69 -10.16 -19.29 -4.70
CA GLU A 69 -11.60 -19.55 -4.49
C GLU A 69 -12.51 -18.46 -5.11
N LYS A 70 -11.93 -17.49 -5.84
CA LYS A 70 -12.64 -16.49 -6.65
C LYS A 70 -12.65 -16.87 -8.13
#